data_AF-A0A517SHI9-F1
#
_entry.id   AF-A0A517SHI9-F1
#
_cell.length_a   1.000
_cell.length_b   1.000
_cell.length_c   1.000
_cell.angle_alpha   90.00
_cell.angle_beta   90.00
_cell.angle_gamma   90.00
#
_symmetry.space_group_name_H-M   'P 1'
#
loop_
_entity.id
_entity.type
_entity.pdbx_description
1 polymer ?
#
loop_
_entity_poly.entity_id
_entity_poly.type
_entity_poly.pdbx_seq_one_letter_code
_entity_poly.pdbx_strand_id
1 'polypeptide(L)'
;MVSVAETKRDDTQCRAVAQLAGNKKASCTAPATLQGLLWTHYRKAHSRASEATVMRLHYVVRSVDRFTGRLTLVDDLTEELFNRWVEHRENLVSASTAYHNRVDFLTLWRWASAAGYCSTPLPSSLHRVSAEQRNDAADQSASGLTLRQLLWDRYVPSRQNLKPSSAKLIEYSVRSFQRYVTRPVLVEELSEDFVMPFLAHRRRTVSLETAKREASNLLCLWRFALRKRLCDNPLPEDWEPIRLTRKIPRAWSLEEFGRILDAASHRAGMFRTLPVHARDFWTALLLFLYESGARIGATMCMETADVVLPRAQAILRADFAKTGIESVVDLSPEAVIALQAIYDPNRRVLFDWPYARRQLWLDYRDIVVDAGLETVKGEGFHKIRRTSATQAVIAAGWDHARVALGHSQEAMTRRYVDLRQVPRPKIHLPLPSIVQTTAAASRLTIAPSDGRPVALIAYRPDLAGRPAEPIEPVDSRLWEFRRGGWAQYGGGKWLRINSRWFEALKVLAAGTVIDTNRVQLLWSPSPTDPMPPKAIGRAIGKLRNWLRRVMDAPAGFDPLPSAGKQPTRWRLQQPSASVSDHQVPSPLDHAG
;
A
#
# COMPACT_ATOMS: atom_id res chain seq x y z
N MET A 1 19.26 1.45 -2.28
CA MET A 1 20.39 2.29 -2.74
C MET A 1 20.07 3.77 -2.50
N VAL A 2 20.01 4.16 -1.22
CA VAL A 2 20.14 5.56 -0.82
C VAL A 2 21.65 5.83 -0.79
N SER A 3 22.04 6.95 -1.39
CA SER A 3 23.40 7.23 -1.87
C SER A 3 24.43 7.37 -0.74
N VAL A 4 25.61 6.80 -0.98
CA VAL A 4 26.90 7.00 -0.26
C VAL A 4 27.23 8.50 -0.02
N ALA A 5 26.57 9.42 -0.73
CA ALA A 5 26.72 10.86 -0.57
C ALA A 5 26.14 11.42 0.74
N GLU A 6 25.09 10.84 1.33
CA GLU A 6 24.56 11.31 2.63
C GLU A 6 25.50 10.91 3.78
N THR A 7 26.11 9.72 3.69
CA THR A 7 27.07 9.22 4.70
C THR A 7 28.32 10.09 4.80
N LYS A 8 28.79 10.65 3.67
CA LYS A 8 29.94 11.59 3.67
C LYS A 8 29.62 12.94 4.32
N ARG A 9 28.35 13.37 4.31
CA ARG A 9 27.94 14.65 4.91
C ARG A 9 27.96 14.60 6.44
N ASP A 10 27.48 13.50 7.03
CA ASP A 10 27.48 13.31 8.50
C ASP A 10 28.89 13.09 9.07
N ASP A 11 29.77 12.42 8.31
CA ASP A 11 31.18 12.22 8.67
C ASP A 11 31.93 13.57 8.76
N THR A 12 31.53 14.55 7.95
CA THR A 12 32.11 15.90 7.94
C THR A 12 31.65 16.70 9.16
N GLN A 13 30.39 16.53 9.59
CA GLN A 13 29.85 17.18 10.79
C GLN A 13 30.48 16.64 12.08
N CYS A 14 30.73 15.33 12.17
CA CYS A 14 31.43 14.72 13.31
C CYS A 14 32.90 15.17 13.40
N ARG A 15 33.59 15.34 12.25
CA ARG A 15 34.98 15.85 12.22
C ARG A 15 35.08 17.32 12.64
N ALA A 16 34.10 18.15 12.30
CA ALA A 16 34.07 19.56 12.70
C ALA A 16 33.94 19.74 14.23
N VAL A 17 33.18 18.87 14.90
CA VAL A 17 33.07 18.87 16.37
C VAL A 17 34.37 18.36 17.04
N ALA A 18 35.04 17.37 16.45
CA ALA A 18 36.32 16.87 16.95
C ALA A 18 37.47 17.88 16.77
N GLN A 19 37.45 18.70 15.71
CA GLN A 19 38.45 19.74 15.47
C GLN A 19 38.38 20.91 16.46
N LEU A 20 37.20 21.20 17.01
CA LEU A 20 37.02 22.21 18.07
C LEU A 20 37.60 21.76 19.43
N ALA A 21 37.90 20.47 19.63
CA ALA A 21 38.30 19.90 20.91
C ALA A 21 39.82 19.78 21.13
N GLY A 22 40.67 20.20 20.18
CA GLY A 22 42.08 20.50 20.43
C GLY A 22 42.98 19.41 21.04
N ASN A 23 42.67 18.11 20.91
CA ASN A 23 43.42 17.04 21.60
C ASN A 23 44.00 15.98 20.65
N LYS A 24 45.34 15.85 20.63
CA LYS A 24 46.14 15.00 19.71
C LYS A 24 46.44 13.57 20.21
N LYS A 25 45.76 13.08 21.26
CA LYS A 25 45.75 11.66 21.63
C LYS A 25 44.30 11.17 21.64
N ALA A 26 43.84 10.65 20.52
CA ALA A 26 42.53 10.00 20.44
C ALA A 26 42.59 8.62 21.11
N SER A 27 42.60 8.58 22.44
CA SER A 27 41.90 7.49 23.14
C SER A 27 40.48 7.48 22.57
N CYS A 28 39.98 6.36 22.06
CA CYS A 28 38.64 6.24 21.47
C CYS A 28 37.62 7.02 22.30
N THR A 29 37.32 8.25 21.89
CA THR A 29 36.40 9.12 22.60
C THR A 29 35.04 8.48 22.48
N ALA A 30 34.36 8.31 23.62
CA ALA A 30 33.02 7.74 23.64
C ALA A 30 32.14 8.45 22.59
N PRO A 31 31.28 7.74 21.86
CA PRO A 31 30.39 8.35 20.91
C PRO A 31 29.52 9.35 21.65
N ALA A 32 29.66 10.64 21.33
CA ALA A 32 28.89 11.68 22.00
C ALA A 32 27.37 11.53 21.73
N THR A 33 26.96 10.90 20.63
CA THR A 33 25.55 10.81 20.19
C THR A 33 25.09 9.37 19.93
N LEU A 34 23.79 9.12 20.02
CA LEU A 34 23.18 7.83 19.66
C LEU A 34 23.39 7.45 18.18
N GLN A 35 23.47 8.43 17.29
CA GLN A 35 23.79 8.19 15.88
C GLN A 35 25.23 7.72 15.70
N GLY A 36 26.19 8.36 16.39
CA GLY A 36 27.59 7.94 16.40
C GLY A 36 27.76 6.55 17.01
N LEU A 37 27.05 6.28 18.12
CA LEU A 37 26.99 4.98 18.77
C LEU A 37 26.54 3.88 17.80
N LEU A 38 25.46 4.12 17.04
CA LEU A 38 24.92 3.16 16.08
C LEU A 38 25.85 2.93 14.87
N TRP A 39 26.28 4.00 14.19
CA TRP A 39 26.97 3.89 12.92
C TRP A 39 28.45 3.53 13.06
N THR A 40 29.13 4.09 14.06
CA THR A 40 30.58 3.93 14.22
C THR A 40 30.92 2.69 15.03
N HIS A 41 30.13 2.39 16.08
CA HIS A 41 30.51 1.38 17.04
C HIS A 41 29.62 0.12 16.98
N TYR A 42 28.29 0.26 17.01
CA TYR A 42 27.39 -0.91 16.99
C TYR A 42 27.55 -1.72 15.70
N ARG A 43 27.55 -1.06 14.54
CA ARG A 43 27.70 -1.73 13.23
C ARG A 43 29.06 -2.41 13.07
N LYS A 44 30.12 -1.82 13.63
CA LYS A 44 31.47 -2.40 13.62
C LYS A 44 31.55 -3.64 14.51
N ALA A 45 30.97 -3.57 15.71
CA ALA A 45 30.92 -4.68 16.66
C ALA A 45 30.00 -5.84 16.18
N HIS A 46 28.98 -5.52 15.39
CA HIS A 46 28.02 -6.49 14.86
C HIS A 46 28.06 -6.55 13.34
N SER A 47 29.21 -6.95 12.79
CA SER A 47 29.36 -7.14 11.33
C SER A 47 28.36 -8.14 10.74
N ARG A 48 27.80 -9.03 11.58
CA ARG A 48 26.75 -10.00 11.22
C ARG A 48 25.33 -9.47 11.37
N ALA A 49 25.11 -8.27 11.92
CA ALA A 49 23.77 -7.70 12.00
C ALA A 49 23.24 -7.44 10.59
N SER A 50 22.03 -7.90 10.30
CA SER A 50 21.40 -7.64 9.01
C SER A 50 21.18 -6.15 8.78
N GLU A 51 21.27 -5.70 7.53
CA GLU A 51 21.01 -4.31 7.15
C GLU A 51 19.63 -3.83 7.63
N ALA A 52 18.64 -4.73 7.60
CA ALA A 52 17.30 -4.46 8.13
C ALA A 52 17.30 -4.13 9.63
N THR A 53 18.14 -4.79 10.44
CA THR A 53 18.25 -4.52 11.87
C THR A 53 18.89 -3.16 12.13
N VAL A 54 19.99 -2.85 11.42
CA VAL A 54 20.65 -1.54 11.50
C VAL A 54 19.68 -0.41 11.10
N MET A 55 18.87 -0.62 10.06
CA MET A 55 17.88 0.36 9.63
C MET A 55 16.74 0.57 10.63
N ARG A 56 16.31 -0.48 11.37
CA ARG A 56 15.33 -0.33 12.46
C ARG A 56 15.90 0.48 13.63
N LEU A 57 17.12 0.16 14.05
CA LEU A 57 17.81 0.92 15.11
C LEU A 57 17.99 2.38 14.70
N HIS A 58 18.39 2.64 13.45
CA HIS A 58 18.53 4.00 12.94
C HIS A 58 17.21 4.77 12.96
N TYR A 59 16.11 4.12 12.58
CA TYR A 59 14.78 4.72 12.67
C TYR A 59 14.40 5.09 14.12
N VAL A 60 14.72 4.22 15.08
CA VAL A 60 14.51 4.51 16.50
C VAL A 60 15.33 5.72 16.93
N VAL A 61 16.64 5.74 16.68
CA VAL A 61 17.52 6.88 17.03
C VAL A 61 16.97 8.19 16.47
N ARG A 62 16.64 8.25 15.18
CA ARG A 62 16.03 9.45 14.56
C ARG A 62 14.67 9.82 15.14
N SER A 63 13.94 8.85 15.67
CA SER A 63 12.67 9.10 16.36
C SER A 63 12.87 9.65 17.76
N VAL A 64 13.98 9.31 18.43
CA VAL A 64 14.36 9.89 19.73
C VAL A 64 14.87 11.31 19.51
N ASP A 65 15.74 11.54 18.52
CA ASP A 65 16.24 12.88 18.20
C ASP A 65 15.12 13.88 17.88
N ARG A 66 14.09 13.43 17.15
CA ARG A 66 12.90 14.25 16.88
C ARG A 66 12.07 14.51 18.12
N PHE A 67 12.05 13.58 19.07
CA PHE A 67 11.31 13.74 20.32
C PHE A 67 12.01 14.71 21.27
N THR A 68 13.35 14.64 21.36
CA THR A 68 14.17 15.55 22.18
C THR A 68 14.37 16.91 21.51
N GLY A 69 14.14 17.01 20.20
CA GLY A 69 14.37 18.23 19.42
C GLY A 69 15.84 18.51 19.10
N ARG A 70 16.74 17.56 19.40
CA ARG A 70 18.19 17.67 19.20
C ARG A 70 18.81 16.31 18.92
N LEU A 71 20.09 16.28 18.55
CA LEU A 71 20.84 15.02 18.55
C LEU A 71 20.95 14.52 19.99
N THR A 72 20.46 13.32 20.22
CA THR A 72 20.42 12.69 21.55
C THR A 72 21.81 12.15 21.87
N LEU A 73 22.34 12.56 23.02
CA LEU A 73 23.61 12.10 23.54
C LEU A 73 23.47 10.70 24.15
N VAL A 74 24.55 9.95 24.22
CA VAL A 74 24.52 8.63 24.90
C VAL A 74 24.23 8.78 26.40
N ASP A 75 24.70 9.88 27.00
CA ASP A 75 24.44 10.21 28.41
C ASP A 75 23.00 10.68 28.67
N ASP A 76 22.24 11.03 27.63
CA ASP A 76 20.82 11.36 27.77
C ASP A 76 19.96 10.10 28.00
N LEU A 77 20.53 8.90 27.85
CA LEU A 77 19.82 7.64 28.05
C LEU A 77 19.44 7.46 29.52
N THR A 78 18.26 7.93 29.91
CA THR A 78 17.71 7.78 31.25
C THR A 78 16.38 7.02 31.22
N GLU A 79 15.98 6.44 32.36
CA GLU A 79 14.70 5.72 32.47
C GLU A 79 13.53 6.68 32.18
N GLU A 80 13.66 7.94 32.59
CA GLU A 80 12.70 9.01 32.30
C GLU A 80 12.58 9.31 30.79
N LEU A 81 13.71 9.56 30.09
CA LEU A 81 13.69 9.82 28.65
C LEU A 81 13.04 8.66 27.90
N PHE A 82 13.43 7.43 28.24
CA PHE A 82 12.89 6.24 27.63
C PHE A 82 11.38 6.12 27.85
N ASN A 83 10.90 6.28 29.09
CA ASN A 83 9.48 6.16 29.41
C ASN A 83 8.65 7.25 28.70
N ARG A 84 9.10 8.51 28.72
CA ARG A 84 8.43 9.62 28.02
C ARG A 84 8.41 9.43 26.51
N TRP A 85 9.52 8.95 25.94
CA TRP A 85 9.58 8.65 24.50
C TRP A 85 8.66 7.49 24.13
N VAL A 86 8.64 6.40 24.90
CA VAL A 86 7.75 5.24 24.67
C VAL A 86 6.29 5.68 24.70
N GLU A 87 5.89 6.45 25.71
CA GLU A 87 4.53 7.00 25.82
C GLU A 87 4.16 7.86 24.59
N HIS A 88 5.06 8.77 24.19
CA HIS A 88 4.88 9.55 22.99
C HIS A 88 4.71 8.67 21.73
N ARG A 89 5.48 7.58 21.63
CA ARG A 89 5.38 6.63 20.51
C ARG A 89 4.08 5.84 20.53
N GLU A 90 3.60 5.40 21.69
CA GLU A 90 2.33 4.69 21.81
C GLU A 90 1.13 5.53 21.36
N ASN A 91 1.21 6.85 21.50
CA ASN A 91 0.22 7.79 21.00
C ASN A 91 0.31 8.04 19.47
N LEU A 92 1.49 7.86 18.87
CA LEU A 92 1.72 8.15 17.44
C LEU A 92 1.65 6.94 16.52
N VAL A 93 2.01 5.74 17.00
CA VAL A 93 2.09 4.54 16.16
C VAL A 93 1.27 3.39 16.74
N SER A 94 1.09 2.34 15.94
CA SER A 94 0.40 1.15 16.42
C SER A 94 1.13 0.53 17.62
N ALA A 95 0.40 -0.10 18.54
CA ALA A 95 0.99 -0.75 19.72
C ALA A 95 2.10 -1.75 19.37
N SER A 96 1.96 -2.49 18.26
CA SER A 96 3.01 -3.41 17.78
C SER A 96 4.26 -2.65 17.31
N THR A 97 4.09 -1.52 16.62
CA THR A 97 5.21 -0.67 16.20
C THR A 97 5.88 -0.02 17.41
N ALA A 98 5.11 0.49 18.38
CA ALA A 98 5.65 1.05 19.61
C ALA A 98 6.44 0.00 20.41
N TYR A 99 5.94 -1.24 20.48
CA TYR A 99 6.65 -2.36 21.10
C TYR A 99 7.99 -2.65 20.42
N HIS A 100 8.03 -2.76 19.08
CA HIS A 100 9.30 -3.00 18.38
C HIS A 100 10.28 -1.84 18.55
N ASN A 101 9.78 -0.59 18.45
CA ASN A 101 10.56 0.61 18.74
C ASN A 101 11.17 0.59 20.15
N ARG A 102 10.39 0.18 21.16
CA ARG A 102 10.83 0.02 22.54
C ARG A 102 11.94 -1.03 22.65
N VAL A 103 11.77 -2.20 22.04
CA VAL A 103 12.77 -3.28 22.03
C VAL A 103 14.06 -2.83 21.35
N ASP A 104 13.96 -2.17 20.20
CA ASP A 104 15.09 -1.67 19.44
C ASP A 104 15.84 -0.56 20.22
N PHE A 105 15.14 0.35 20.91
CA PHE A 105 15.75 1.34 21.81
C PHE A 105 16.52 0.64 22.94
N LEU A 106 15.87 -0.30 23.65
CA LEU A 106 16.51 -1.03 24.74
C LEU A 106 17.71 -1.86 24.27
N THR A 107 17.66 -2.38 23.05
CA THR A 107 18.79 -3.11 22.45
C THR A 107 19.99 -2.20 22.30
N LEU A 108 19.79 -0.97 21.80
CA LEU A 108 20.86 0.01 21.67
C LEU A 108 21.41 0.45 23.03
N TRP A 109 20.53 0.69 24.01
CA TRP A 109 20.94 1.10 25.36
C TRP A 109 21.68 -0.01 26.12
N ARG A 110 21.19 -1.25 26.08
CA ARG A 110 21.89 -2.43 26.65
C ARG A 110 23.29 -2.55 26.10
N TRP A 111 23.42 -2.38 24.80
CA TRP A 111 24.72 -2.45 24.16
C TRP A 111 25.62 -1.27 24.55
N ALA A 112 25.09 -0.04 24.60
CA ALA A 112 25.83 1.13 25.07
C ALA A 112 26.39 0.95 26.49
N SER A 113 25.54 0.44 27.40
CA SER A 113 25.92 0.16 28.79
C SER A 113 26.97 -0.95 28.88
N ALA A 114 26.76 -2.07 28.19
CA ALA A 114 27.71 -3.19 28.17
C ALA A 114 29.08 -2.83 27.57
N ALA A 115 29.10 -1.91 26.60
CA ALA A 115 30.32 -1.40 25.99
C ALA A 115 30.98 -0.26 26.78
N GLY A 116 30.44 0.13 27.93
CA GLY A 116 30.97 1.20 28.77
C GLY A 116 30.77 2.62 28.20
N TYR A 117 29.90 2.78 27.20
CA TYR A 117 29.57 4.09 26.62
C TYR A 117 28.49 4.84 27.42
N CYS A 118 27.78 4.16 28.31
CA CYS A 118 26.68 4.71 29.08
C CYS A 118 26.76 4.21 30.52
N SER A 119 26.85 5.13 31.48
CA SER A 119 26.93 4.81 32.90
C SER A 119 25.56 4.63 33.56
N THR A 120 24.49 5.05 32.88
CA THR A 120 23.14 4.91 33.42
C THR A 120 22.71 3.45 33.40
N PRO A 121 22.14 2.94 34.51
CA PRO A 121 21.61 1.59 34.53
C PRO A 121 20.42 1.48 33.57
N LEU A 122 20.22 0.27 33.06
CA LEU A 122 19.01 -0.04 32.30
C LEU A 122 17.76 0.22 33.15
N PRO A 123 16.62 0.58 32.54
CA PRO A 123 15.36 0.77 33.25
C PRO A 123 15.08 -0.43 34.15
N SER A 124 15.06 -0.17 35.46
CA SER A 124 14.90 -1.18 36.51
C SER A 124 13.56 -1.91 36.40
N SER A 125 12.57 -1.18 35.90
CA SER A 125 11.29 -1.70 35.49
C SER A 125 11.14 -1.51 33.99
N LEU A 126 10.98 -2.62 33.27
CA LEU A 126 10.15 -2.54 32.07
C LEU A 126 8.73 -2.39 32.58
N HIS A 127 8.36 -1.20 33.07
CA HIS A 127 6.96 -0.87 33.26
C HIS A 127 6.32 -1.03 31.90
N ARG A 128 5.75 -2.22 31.70
CA ARG A 128 4.69 -2.47 30.78
C ARG A 128 3.53 -1.78 31.49
N VAL A 129 3.50 -0.45 31.51
CA VAL A 129 2.20 0.22 31.62
C VAL A 129 1.54 -0.10 30.29
N SER A 130 1.12 -1.36 30.15
CA SER A 130 0.45 -1.82 28.97
C SER A 130 -0.76 -0.90 28.87
N ALA A 131 -1.09 -0.47 27.65
CA ALA A 131 -2.36 0.20 27.44
C ALA A 131 -3.52 -0.58 28.10
N GLU A 132 -3.39 -1.89 28.27
CA GLU A 132 -4.24 -2.73 29.11
C GLU A 132 -4.25 -2.29 30.58
N GLN A 133 -3.14 -2.24 31.31
CA GLN A 133 -3.13 -1.78 32.71
C GLN A 133 -3.63 -0.34 32.90
N ARG A 134 -3.34 0.59 31.98
CA ARG A 134 -3.92 1.95 31.99
C ARG A 134 -5.43 1.91 31.82
N ASN A 135 -5.91 1.12 30.87
CA ASN A 135 -7.34 0.93 30.67
C ASN A 135 -7.96 0.24 31.87
N ASP A 136 -7.29 -0.73 32.50
CA ASP A 136 -7.83 -1.48 33.64
C ASP A 136 -7.91 -0.59 34.90
N ALA A 137 -6.91 0.27 35.15
CA ALA A 137 -6.97 1.24 36.24
C ALA A 137 -8.03 2.33 36.00
N ALA A 138 -8.16 2.80 34.76
CA ALA A 138 -9.21 3.74 34.37
C ALA A 138 -10.62 3.09 34.39
N ASP A 139 -10.73 1.82 33.99
CA ASP A 139 -11.94 1.00 34.07
C ASP A 139 -12.35 0.77 35.54
N GLN A 140 -11.38 0.67 36.48
CA GLN A 140 -11.65 0.56 37.92
C GLN A 140 -12.06 1.88 38.59
N SER A 141 -11.66 3.02 38.02
CA SER A 141 -11.95 4.35 38.59
C SER A 141 -13.29 4.92 38.10
N ALA A 142 -13.84 4.40 37.01
CA ALA A 142 -15.14 4.81 36.51
C ALA A 142 -16.27 4.17 37.32
N SER A 143 -17.18 4.98 37.86
CA SER A 143 -18.37 4.51 38.60
C SER A 143 -19.45 3.86 37.70
N GLY A 144 -19.11 3.48 36.46
CA GLY A 144 -20.06 3.00 35.47
C GLY A 144 -19.48 1.89 34.58
N LEU A 145 -20.38 1.15 33.90
CA LEU A 145 -20.01 0.06 33.00
C LEU A 145 -19.35 0.62 31.73
N THR A 146 -18.11 0.23 31.43
CA THR A 146 -17.42 0.66 30.20
C THR A 146 -17.80 -0.20 29.00
N LEU A 147 -17.58 0.28 27.77
CA LEU A 147 -17.84 -0.52 26.55
C LEU A 147 -17.03 -1.82 26.49
N ARG A 148 -15.84 -1.83 27.09
CA ARG A 148 -14.99 -3.03 27.14
C ARG A 148 -15.56 -4.06 28.12
N GLN A 149 -15.97 -3.62 29.30
CA GLN A 149 -16.70 -4.45 30.27
C GLN A 149 -18.03 -4.95 29.70
N LEU A 150 -18.80 -4.09 29.02
CA LEU A 150 -20.01 -4.49 28.30
C LEU A 150 -19.72 -5.62 27.30
N LEU A 151 -18.63 -5.50 26.52
CA LEU A 151 -18.25 -6.52 25.56
C LEU A 151 -17.90 -7.84 26.26
N TRP A 152 -16.97 -7.83 27.20
CA TRP A 152 -16.40 -9.06 27.76
C TRP A 152 -17.22 -9.69 28.88
N ASP A 153 -17.86 -8.88 29.73
CA ASP A 153 -18.55 -9.37 30.93
C ASP A 153 -20.03 -9.67 30.65
N ARG A 154 -20.61 -9.05 29.61
CA ARG A 154 -22.05 -9.17 29.30
C ARG A 154 -22.32 -9.69 27.89
N TYR A 155 -21.75 -9.08 26.86
CA TYR A 155 -22.05 -9.42 25.47
C TYR A 155 -21.50 -10.80 25.08
N VAL A 156 -20.19 -11.05 25.25
CA VAL A 156 -19.55 -12.31 24.88
C VAL A 156 -20.18 -13.51 25.60
N PRO A 157 -20.38 -13.50 26.93
CA PRO A 157 -21.05 -14.60 27.65
C PRO A 157 -22.48 -14.85 27.17
N SER A 158 -23.20 -13.79 26.76
CA SER A 158 -24.56 -13.93 26.21
C SER A 158 -24.60 -14.53 24.79
N ARG A 159 -23.45 -14.73 24.14
CA ARG A 159 -23.33 -15.21 22.76
C ARG A 159 -22.51 -16.50 22.70
N GLN A 160 -23.13 -17.61 23.08
CA GLN A 160 -22.52 -18.95 23.14
C GLN A 160 -21.75 -19.35 21.86
N ASN A 161 -22.24 -18.94 20.67
CA ASN A 161 -21.64 -19.28 19.39
C ASN A 161 -20.68 -18.20 18.82
N LEU A 162 -20.33 -17.17 19.60
CA LEU A 162 -19.44 -16.12 19.13
C LEU A 162 -17.99 -16.57 19.15
N LYS A 163 -17.38 -16.68 17.97
CA LYS A 163 -15.95 -17.05 17.86
C LYS A 163 -15.06 -16.01 18.56
N PRO A 164 -14.00 -16.41 19.28
CA PRO A 164 -13.09 -15.48 19.95
C PRO A 164 -12.46 -14.43 19.02
N SER A 165 -12.20 -14.79 17.76
CA SER A 165 -11.70 -13.84 16.76
C SER A 165 -12.71 -12.72 16.46
N SER A 166 -14.01 -13.01 16.51
CA SER A 166 -15.06 -12.01 16.31
C SER A 166 -15.16 -11.07 17.49
N ALA A 167 -15.07 -11.59 18.73
CA ALA A 167 -15.00 -10.77 19.94
C ALA A 167 -13.81 -9.79 19.89
N LYS A 168 -12.61 -10.28 19.53
CA LYS A 168 -11.42 -9.43 19.33
C LYS A 168 -11.60 -8.35 18.26
N LEU A 169 -12.34 -8.62 17.18
CA LEU A 169 -12.65 -7.61 16.16
C LEU A 169 -13.58 -6.51 16.70
N ILE A 170 -14.55 -6.86 17.54
CA ILE A 170 -15.41 -5.90 18.23
C ILE A 170 -14.56 -5.07 19.21
N GLU A 171 -13.70 -5.72 20.00
CA GLU A 171 -12.77 -5.06 20.91
C GLU A 171 -11.85 -4.07 20.19
N TYR A 172 -11.31 -4.40 19.02
CA TYR A 172 -10.52 -3.45 18.24
C TYR A 172 -11.31 -2.19 17.85
N SER A 173 -12.62 -2.34 17.63
CA SER A 173 -13.50 -1.21 17.31
C SER A 173 -13.75 -0.35 18.55
N VAL A 174 -13.98 -0.99 19.71
CA VAL A 174 -14.07 -0.31 21.02
C VAL A 174 -12.79 0.46 21.34
N ARG A 175 -11.62 -0.18 21.20
CA ARG A 175 -10.32 0.48 21.42
C ARG A 175 -10.03 1.59 20.42
N SER A 176 -10.55 1.50 19.19
CA SER A 176 -10.45 2.57 18.19
C SER A 176 -11.27 3.78 18.65
N PHE A 177 -12.48 3.54 19.16
CA PHE A 177 -13.37 4.58 19.67
C PHE A 177 -12.84 5.24 20.95
N GLN A 178 -12.40 4.45 21.93
CA GLN A 178 -11.77 4.98 23.16
C GLN A 178 -10.52 5.81 22.85
N ARG A 179 -9.70 5.42 21.86
CA ARG A 179 -8.55 6.23 21.43
C ARG A 179 -8.96 7.56 20.80
N TYR A 180 -10.10 7.60 20.12
CA TYR A 180 -10.63 8.84 19.56
C TYR A 180 -11.12 9.79 20.67
N VAL A 181 -11.79 9.25 21.69
CA VAL A 181 -12.28 10.02 22.85
C VAL A 181 -11.17 10.28 23.89
N THR A 182 -10.04 9.57 23.79
CA THR A 182 -8.88 9.62 24.70
C THR A 182 -9.13 9.13 26.13
N ARG A 183 -10.23 8.40 26.36
CA ARG A 183 -10.58 7.78 27.65
C ARG A 183 -11.46 6.55 27.45
N PRO A 184 -11.64 5.70 28.49
CA PRO A 184 -12.72 4.72 28.49
C PRO A 184 -14.09 5.39 28.26
N VAL A 185 -14.93 4.72 27.48
CA VAL A 185 -16.29 5.16 27.15
C VAL A 185 -17.26 4.34 27.98
N LEU A 186 -18.14 5.02 28.72
CA LEU A 186 -19.21 4.40 29.48
C LEU A 186 -20.36 4.03 28.56
N VAL A 187 -21.12 2.99 28.94
CA VAL A 187 -22.28 2.52 28.15
C VAL A 187 -23.39 3.58 28.11
N GLU A 188 -23.58 4.34 29.19
CA GLU A 188 -24.55 5.43 29.29
C GLU A 188 -24.23 6.64 28.39
N GLU A 189 -22.97 6.79 27.97
CA GLU A 189 -22.53 7.88 27.08
C GLU A 189 -22.79 7.58 25.60
N LEU A 190 -23.25 6.37 25.27
CA LEU A 190 -23.61 6.04 23.90
C LEU A 190 -24.80 6.89 23.45
N SER A 191 -24.55 7.93 22.68
CA SER A 191 -25.57 8.77 22.04
C SER A 191 -25.20 9.04 20.59
N GLU A 192 -26.15 9.57 19.83
CA GLU A 192 -25.92 9.93 18.43
C GLU A 192 -24.80 10.97 18.32
N ASP A 193 -24.90 12.04 19.10
CA ASP A 193 -23.90 13.13 19.17
C ASP A 193 -22.50 12.64 19.57
N PHE A 194 -22.42 11.50 20.26
CA PHE A 194 -21.16 10.95 20.70
C PHE A 194 -20.54 9.96 19.70
N VAL A 195 -21.35 9.08 19.12
CA VAL A 195 -20.87 8.02 18.22
C VAL A 195 -20.68 8.53 16.79
N MET A 196 -21.54 9.43 16.31
CA MET A 196 -21.52 9.89 14.92
C MET A 196 -20.26 10.67 14.53
N PRO A 197 -19.71 11.59 15.37
CA PRO A 197 -18.44 12.25 15.08
C PRO A 197 -17.28 11.27 14.91
N PHE A 198 -17.23 10.22 15.74
CA PHE A 198 -16.26 9.15 15.59
C PHE A 198 -16.41 8.43 14.24
N LEU A 199 -17.62 8.00 13.88
CA LEU A 199 -17.86 7.27 12.62
C LEU A 199 -17.55 8.15 11.40
N ALA A 200 -17.87 9.44 11.45
CA ALA A 200 -17.50 10.42 10.43
C ALA A 200 -15.98 10.58 10.33
N HIS A 201 -15.27 10.67 11.47
CA HIS A 201 -13.81 10.69 11.51
C HIS A 201 -13.20 9.43 10.89
N ARG A 202 -13.69 8.23 11.24
CA ARG A 202 -13.20 6.96 10.67
C ARG A 202 -13.42 6.86 9.18
N ARG A 203 -14.56 7.33 8.67
CA ARG A 203 -14.83 7.39 7.22
C ARG A 203 -13.79 8.21 6.46
N ARG A 204 -13.19 9.23 7.08
CA ARG A 204 -12.15 10.09 6.49
C ARG A 204 -10.73 9.53 6.65
N THR A 205 -10.45 8.79 7.72
CA THR A 205 -9.08 8.38 8.09
C THR A 205 -8.72 6.94 7.76
N VAL A 206 -9.70 6.06 7.55
CA VAL A 206 -9.46 4.66 7.18
C VAL A 206 -10.25 4.23 5.94
N SER A 207 -9.99 3.02 5.46
CA SER A 207 -10.78 2.48 4.34
C SER A 207 -12.26 2.37 4.72
N LEU A 208 -13.14 2.60 3.73
CA LEU A 208 -14.59 2.50 3.94
C LEU A 208 -15.02 1.15 4.52
N GLU A 209 -14.32 0.07 4.16
CA GLU A 209 -14.59 -1.27 4.69
C GLU A 209 -14.23 -1.39 6.18
N THR A 210 -13.13 -0.76 6.61
CA THR A 210 -12.76 -0.67 8.02
C THR A 210 -13.77 0.17 8.79
N ALA A 211 -14.11 1.36 8.27
CA ALA A 211 -15.11 2.24 8.89
C ALA A 211 -16.47 1.55 9.02
N LYS A 212 -16.94 0.86 7.97
CA LYS A 212 -18.17 0.07 8.00
C LYS A 212 -18.14 -1.03 9.07
N ARG A 213 -17.04 -1.76 9.17
CA ARG A 213 -16.89 -2.82 10.17
C ARG A 213 -16.92 -2.25 11.59
N GLU A 214 -16.17 -1.17 11.85
CA GLU A 214 -16.15 -0.52 13.17
C GLU A 214 -17.53 0.04 13.53
N ALA A 215 -18.22 0.70 12.60
CA ALA A 215 -19.61 1.15 12.77
C ALA A 215 -20.54 -0.01 13.12
N SER A 216 -20.48 -1.10 12.36
CA SER A 216 -21.32 -2.28 12.59
C SER A 216 -21.06 -2.92 13.95
N ASN A 217 -19.81 -2.95 14.40
CA ASN A 217 -19.42 -3.52 15.69
C ASN A 217 -19.93 -2.65 16.86
N LEU A 218 -19.75 -1.34 16.78
CA LEU A 218 -20.23 -0.41 17.82
C LEU A 218 -21.75 -0.40 17.92
N LEU A 219 -22.45 -0.27 16.78
CA LEU A 219 -23.92 -0.34 16.76
C LEU A 219 -24.45 -1.69 17.27
N CYS A 220 -23.70 -2.77 17.09
CA CYS A 220 -24.08 -4.06 17.66
C CYS A 220 -24.02 -4.06 19.19
N LEU A 221 -23.00 -3.42 19.79
CA LEU A 221 -22.90 -3.29 21.23
C LEU A 221 -23.97 -2.34 21.78
N TRP A 222 -24.21 -1.22 21.10
CA TRP A 222 -25.25 -0.26 21.50
C TRP A 222 -26.66 -0.89 21.48
N ARG A 223 -27.01 -1.61 20.41
CA ARG A 223 -28.25 -2.42 20.36
C ARG A 223 -28.36 -3.44 21.48
N PHE A 224 -27.24 -4.01 21.90
CA PHE A 224 -27.23 -4.96 23.01
C PHE A 224 -27.46 -4.24 24.34
N ALA A 225 -26.79 -3.11 24.58
CA ALA A 225 -26.97 -2.28 25.77
C ALA A 225 -28.43 -1.83 25.92
N LEU A 226 -29.04 -1.31 24.85
CA LEU A 226 -30.44 -0.89 24.84
C LEU A 226 -31.40 -2.04 25.17
N ARG A 227 -31.25 -3.20 24.51
CA ARG A 227 -32.09 -4.38 24.82
C ARG A 227 -31.93 -4.91 26.24
N LYS A 228 -30.78 -4.64 26.88
CA LYS A 228 -30.50 -5.01 28.27
C LYS A 228 -30.79 -3.88 29.25
N ARG A 229 -31.33 -2.74 28.78
CA ARG A 229 -31.62 -1.54 29.59
C ARG A 229 -30.38 -1.08 30.37
N LEU A 230 -29.21 -1.11 29.72
CA LEU A 230 -27.93 -0.64 30.26
C LEU A 230 -27.61 0.80 29.80
N CYS A 231 -28.38 1.33 28.86
CA CYS A 231 -28.39 2.73 28.45
C CYS A 231 -29.80 3.06 27.94
N ASP A 232 -30.23 4.31 28.09
CA ASP A 232 -31.56 4.76 27.66
C ASP A 232 -31.54 5.56 26.36
N ASN A 233 -30.36 5.99 25.91
CA ASN A 233 -30.20 6.74 24.67
C ASN A 233 -30.58 5.89 23.45
N PRO A 234 -31.57 6.31 22.64
CA PRO A 234 -32.00 5.56 21.47
C PRO A 234 -30.89 5.45 20.43
N LEU A 235 -30.99 4.47 19.54
CA LEU A 235 -30.11 4.40 18.37
C LEU A 235 -30.34 5.62 17.46
N PRO A 236 -29.34 6.03 16.66
CA PRO A 236 -29.53 7.11 15.70
C PRO A 236 -30.64 6.73 14.71
N GLU A 237 -31.66 7.57 14.59
CA GLU A 237 -32.80 7.35 13.69
C GLU A 237 -32.33 7.42 12.22
N ASP A 238 -31.46 8.39 11.93
CA ASP A 238 -30.96 8.69 10.59
C ASP A 238 -29.64 8.00 10.23
N TRP A 239 -29.32 6.87 10.89
CA TRP A 239 -28.11 6.13 10.54
C TRP A 239 -28.20 5.51 9.14
N GLU A 240 -27.48 6.11 8.18
CA GLU A 240 -27.28 5.53 6.86
C GLU A 240 -26.14 4.50 6.84
N PRO A 241 -26.40 3.23 6.48
CA PRO A 241 -25.34 2.24 6.37
C PRO A 241 -24.29 2.61 5.31
N ILE A 242 -23.01 2.56 5.69
CA ILE A 242 -21.90 2.79 4.75
C ILE A 242 -22.00 1.81 3.56
N ARG A 243 -22.28 2.38 2.38
CA ARG A 243 -22.33 1.65 1.11
C ARG A 243 -20.90 1.39 0.62
N LEU A 244 -20.60 0.13 0.31
CA LEU A 244 -19.32 -0.26 -0.25
C LEU A 244 -19.50 -0.60 -1.72
N THR A 245 -18.73 0.05 -2.58
CA THR A 245 -18.60 -0.37 -3.98
C THR A 245 -17.94 -1.75 -4.00
N ARG A 246 -18.68 -2.75 -4.46
CA ARG A 246 -18.13 -4.10 -4.63
C ARG A 246 -17.26 -4.10 -5.88
N LYS A 247 -15.97 -4.38 -5.70
CA LYS A 247 -15.05 -4.59 -6.83
C LYS A 247 -15.28 -5.98 -7.41
N ILE A 248 -15.17 -6.11 -8.73
CA ILE A 248 -15.10 -7.43 -9.38
C ILE A 248 -13.84 -8.13 -8.83
N PRO A 249 -13.97 -9.33 -8.25
CA PRO A 249 -12.82 -10.04 -7.72
C PRO A 249 -11.82 -10.36 -8.83
N ARG A 250 -10.54 -10.43 -8.44
CA ARG A 250 -9.44 -10.90 -9.28
C ARG A 250 -9.07 -12.32 -8.88
N ALA A 251 -9.04 -13.21 -9.87
CA ALA A 251 -8.44 -14.54 -9.79
C ALA A 251 -7.12 -14.54 -10.58
N TRP A 252 -6.26 -15.52 -10.32
CA TRP A 252 -5.15 -15.84 -11.23
C TRP A 252 -5.71 -16.46 -12.51
N SER A 253 -5.10 -16.22 -13.67
CA SER A 253 -5.32 -17.09 -14.84
C SER A 253 -4.66 -18.45 -14.62
N LEU A 254 -4.99 -19.45 -15.44
CA LEU A 254 -4.32 -20.77 -15.38
C LEU A 254 -2.81 -20.64 -15.66
N GLU A 255 -2.42 -19.80 -16.61
CA GLU A 255 -1.01 -19.55 -16.93
C GLU A 255 -0.27 -18.87 -15.77
N GLU A 256 -0.87 -17.86 -15.15
CA GLU A 256 -0.30 -17.21 -13.96
C GLU A 256 -0.17 -18.20 -12.80
N PHE A 257 -1.17 -19.04 -12.57
CA PHE A 257 -1.13 -20.04 -11.51
C PHE A 257 -0.09 -21.13 -11.81
N GLY A 258 0.07 -21.54 -13.07
CA GLY A 258 1.13 -22.44 -13.50
C GLY A 258 2.53 -21.88 -13.20
N ARG A 259 2.78 -20.59 -13.47
CA ARG A 259 4.04 -19.93 -13.09
C ARG A 259 4.26 -19.87 -11.58
N ILE A 260 3.20 -19.74 -10.79
CA ILE A 260 3.28 -19.79 -9.32
C ILE A 260 3.70 -21.19 -8.85
N LEU A 261 3.12 -22.24 -9.44
CA LEU A 261 3.48 -23.63 -9.14
C LEU A 261 4.93 -23.94 -9.55
N ASP A 262 5.37 -23.44 -10.70
CA ASP A 262 6.75 -23.57 -11.16
C ASP A 262 7.72 -22.85 -10.21
N ALA A 263 7.44 -21.61 -9.79
CA ALA A 263 8.26 -20.93 -8.79
C ALA A 263 8.27 -21.67 -7.43
N ALA A 264 7.16 -22.30 -7.04
CA ALA A 264 7.07 -23.10 -5.84
C ALA A 264 7.93 -24.38 -5.91
N SER A 265 7.97 -25.06 -7.07
CA SER A 265 8.74 -26.30 -7.27
C SER A 265 10.26 -26.07 -7.22
N HIS A 266 10.71 -24.84 -7.43
CA HIS A 266 12.11 -24.43 -7.36
C HIS A 266 12.54 -23.92 -5.97
N ARG A 267 11.66 -23.97 -4.95
CA ARG A 267 12.03 -23.51 -3.61
C ARG A 267 13.05 -24.44 -2.97
N ALA A 268 14.25 -23.89 -2.74
CA ALA A 268 15.37 -24.59 -2.15
C ALA A 268 15.23 -24.82 -0.64
N GLY A 269 15.94 -25.83 -0.15
CA GLY A 269 16.07 -26.13 1.27
C GLY A 269 15.02 -27.10 1.81
N MET A 270 15.19 -27.42 3.08
CA MET A 270 14.34 -28.31 3.86
C MET A 270 13.90 -27.55 5.10
N PHE A 271 12.68 -27.81 5.57
CA PHE A 271 12.22 -27.22 6.82
C PHE A 271 13.03 -27.79 7.99
N ARG A 272 13.47 -26.93 8.90
CA ARG A 272 14.38 -27.35 9.99
C ARG A 272 13.76 -28.39 10.92
N THR A 273 12.46 -28.29 11.18
CA THR A 273 11.74 -29.13 12.14
C THR A 273 10.78 -30.11 11.46
N LEU A 274 10.74 -30.14 10.13
CA LEU A 274 9.85 -30.99 9.37
C LEU A 274 10.68 -31.63 8.25
N PRO A 275 10.75 -32.96 8.15
CA PRO A 275 11.58 -33.63 7.16
C PRO A 275 10.94 -33.60 5.75
N VAL A 276 10.64 -32.40 5.26
CA VAL A 276 9.99 -32.13 3.98
C VAL A 276 10.74 -31.02 3.28
N HIS A 277 11.01 -31.20 1.98
CA HIS A 277 11.60 -30.14 1.17
C HIS A 277 10.61 -28.98 0.97
N ALA A 278 11.13 -27.76 0.93
CA ALA A 278 10.29 -26.58 0.74
C ALA A 278 9.47 -26.65 -0.56
N ARG A 279 10.08 -27.13 -1.65
CA ARG A 279 9.40 -27.34 -2.93
C ARG A 279 8.19 -28.27 -2.84
N ASP A 280 8.32 -29.40 -2.16
CA ASP A 280 7.27 -30.43 -2.11
C ASP A 280 6.08 -29.90 -1.29
N PHE A 281 6.37 -29.26 -0.15
CA PHE A 281 5.36 -28.61 0.69
C PHE A 281 4.58 -27.52 -0.05
N TRP A 282 5.28 -26.60 -0.72
CA TRP A 282 4.63 -25.47 -1.38
C TRP A 282 3.80 -25.93 -2.58
N THR A 283 4.32 -26.85 -3.40
CA THR A 283 3.59 -27.42 -4.53
C THR A 283 2.32 -28.14 -4.06
N ALA A 284 2.44 -29.01 -3.04
CA ALA A 284 1.29 -29.74 -2.48
C ALA A 284 0.23 -28.78 -1.89
N LEU A 285 0.66 -27.78 -1.11
CA LEU A 285 -0.24 -26.81 -0.49
C LEU A 285 -1.01 -25.99 -1.52
N LEU A 286 -0.33 -25.53 -2.57
CA LEU A 286 -0.92 -24.68 -3.60
C LEU A 286 -1.89 -25.45 -4.50
N LEU A 287 -1.53 -26.66 -4.94
CA LEU A 287 -2.42 -27.55 -5.70
C LEU A 287 -3.65 -27.90 -4.88
N PHE A 288 -3.47 -28.32 -3.63
CA PHE A 288 -4.59 -28.64 -2.75
C PHE A 288 -5.55 -27.45 -2.58
N LEU A 289 -5.05 -26.24 -2.35
CA LEU A 289 -5.87 -25.03 -2.24
C LEU A 289 -6.60 -24.67 -3.52
N TYR A 290 -6.00 -24.95 -4.68
CA TYR A 290 -6.60 -24.73 -5.99
C TYR A 290 -7.76 -25.69 -6.26
N GLU A 291 -7.62 -26.98 -5.93
CA GLU A 291 -8.67 -27.97 -6.18
C GLU A 291 -9.79 -27.91 -5.15
N SER A 292 -9.43 -27.89 -3.87
CA SER A 292 -10.42 -27.85 -2.78
C SER A 292 -11.13 -26.49 -2.67
N GLY A 293 -10.52 -25.43 -3.20
CA GLY A 293 -10.94 -24.06 -2.92
C GLY A 293 -10.96 -23.74 -1.42
N ALA A 294 -10.28 -24.51 -0.55
CA ALA A 294 -10.36 -24.38 0.89
C ALA A 294 -9.83 -23.01 1.38
N ARG A 295 -10.24 -22.61 2.59
CA ARG A 295 -9.60 -21.46 3.24
C ARG A 295 -8.28 -21.93 3.82
N ILE A 296 -7.21 -21.16 3.64
CA ILE A 296 -5.88 -21.48 4.20
C ILE A 296 -5.94 -21.87 5.68
N GLY A 297 -6.75 -21.19 6.50
CA GLY A 297 -6.89 -21.54 7.92
C GLY A 297 -7.45 -22.93 8.18
N ALA A 298 -8.34 -23.44 7.32
CA ALA A 298 -8.85 -24.80 7.42
C ALA A 298 -7.82 -25.82 6.89
N THR A 299 -7.17 -25.50 5.78
CA THR A 299 -6.08 -26.32 5.20
C THR A 299 -4.94 -26.53 6.18
N MET A 300 -4.51 -25.49 6.89
CA MET A 300 -3.45 -25.60 7.90
C MET A 300 -3.86 -26.38 9.17
N CYS A 301 -5.15 -26.68 9.34
CA CYS A 301 -5.66 -27.51 10.43
C CYS A 301 -6.01 -28.94 9.98
N MET A 302 -5.83 -29.25 8.70
CA MET A 302 -6.19 -30.56 8.14
C MET A 302 -5.27 -31.64 8.68
N GLU A 303 -5.85 -32.71 9.21
CA GLU A 303 -5.08 -33.84 9.72
C GLU A 303 -4.59 -34.72 8.58
N THR A 304 -3.49 -35.43 8.79
CA THR A 304 -2.99 -36.35 7.75
C THR A 304 -3.99 -37.47 7.44
N ALA A 305 -4.75 -37.90 8.46
CA ALA A 305 -5.81 -38.90 8.33
C ALA A 305 -7.02 -38.41 7.50
N ASP A 306 -7.16 -37.10 7.30
CA ASP A 306 -8.25 -36.55 6.48
C ASP A 306 -8.01 -36.75 4.98
N VAL A 307 -6.80 -37.16 4.57
CA VAL A 307 -6.44 -37.40 3.17
C VAL A 307 -6.32 -38.90 2.91
N VAL A 308 -7.19 -39.39 2.03
CA VAL A 308 -7.25 -40.79 1.60
C VAL A 308 -6.67 -40.89 0.20
N LEU A 309 -5.33 -40.93 0.13
CA LEU A 309 -4.58 -40.93 -1.15
C LEU A 309 -5.03 -42.03 -2.14
N PRO A 310 -5.32 -43.29 -1.72
CA PRO A 310 -5.80 -44.32 -2.64
C PRO A 310 -7.16 -44.02 -3.29
N ARG A 311 -7.97 -43.19 -2.64
CA ARG A 311 -9.27 -42.74 -3.17
C ARG A 311 -9.19 -41.37 -3.86
N ALA A 312 -8.00 -40.76 -3.90
CA ALA A 312 -7.82 -39.39 -4.35
C ALA A 312 -8.80 -38.41 -3.68
N GLN A 313 -9.01 -38.53 -2.37
CA GLN A 313 -9.99 -37.75 -1.64
C GLN A 313 -9.40 -37.09 -0.40
N ALA A 314 -9.95 -35.93 -0.04
CA ALA A 314 -9.67 -35.24 1.21
C ALA A 314 -10.94 -34.76 1.90
N ILE A 315 -10.95 -34.76 3.23
CA ILE A 315 -12.07 -34.32 4.06
C ILE A 315 -11.74 -32.97 4.68
N LEU A 316 -12.56 -31.96 4.40
CA LEU A 316 -12.50 -30.66 5.09
C LEU A 316 -13.49 -30.67 6.24
N ARG A 317 -13.00 -30.96 7.46
CA ARG A 317 -13.82 -31.07 8.67
C ARG A 317 -14.62 -29.80 8.99
N ALA A 318 -15.84 -30.00 9.51
CA ALA A 318 -16.73 -28.93 9.93
C ALA A 318 -16.12 -28.00 11.00
N ASP A 319 -15.33 -28.54 11.92
CA ASP A 319 -14.75 -27.80 13.06
C ASP A 319 -13.86 -26.63 12.63
N PHE A 320 -13.13 -26.81 11.54
CA PHE A 320 -12.23 -25.81 10.98
C PHE A 320 -12.87 -25.03 9.82
N ALA A 321 -13.98 -25.54 9.27
CA ALA A 321 -14.77 -24.84 8.30
C ALA A 321 -15.43 -23.60 8.92
N LYS A 322 -15.35 -22.46 8.22
CA LYS A 322 -15.98 -21.22 8.71
C LYS A 322 -17.49 -21.38 8.88
N THR A 323 -18.11 -22.22 8.04
CA THR A 323 -19.54 -22.49 7.97
C THR A 323 -20.01 -23.60 8.91
N GLY A 324 -19.10 -24.40 9.50
CA GLY A 324 -19.48 -25.57 10.28
C GLY A 324 -20.05 -26.71 9.44
N ILE A 325 -19.69 -26.78 8.15
CA ILE A 325 -20.15 -27.82 7.22
C ILE A 325 -18.92 -28.59 6.76
N GLU A 326 -18.99 -29.92 6.88
CA GLU A 326 -17.97 -30.82 6.35
C GLU A 326 -18.13 -31.00 4.84
N SER A 327 -17.02 -31.15 4.12
CA SER A 327 -17.04 -31.40 2.69
C SER A 327 -15.94 -32.36 2.27
N VAL A 328 -16.27 -33.29 1.38
CA VAL A 328 -15.30 -34.15 0.69
C VAL A 328 -14.87 -33.46 -0.60
N VAL A 329 -13.58 -33.52 -0.89
CA VAL A 329 -12.96 -32.97 -2.08
C VAL A 329 -12.29 -34.10 -2.83
N ASP A 330 -12.63 -34.25 -4.11
CA ASP A 330 -11.91 -35.13 -5.03
C ASP A 330 -10.65 -34.40 -5.55
N LEU A 331 -9.56 -35.14 -5.64
CA LEU A 331 -8.23 -34.64 -5.98
C LEU A 331 -7.79 -35.17 -7.35
N SER A 332 -7.08 -34.35 -8.11
CA SER A 332 -6.44 -34.80 -9.35
C SER A 332 -5.27 -35.75 -9.05
N PRO A 333 -4.84 -36.56 -10.05
CA PRO A 333 -3.61 -37.33 -9.95
C PRO A 333 -2.39 -36.47 -9.59
N GLU A 334 -2.29 -35.27 -10.15
CA GLU A 334 -1.19 -34.33 -9.88
C GLU A 334 -1.18 -33.85 -8.43
N ALA A 335 -2.35 -33.53 -7.87
CA ALA A 335 -2.47 -33.17 -6.47
C ALA A 335 -2.14 -34.36 -5.55
N VAL A 336 -2.59 -35.57 -5.89
CA VAL A 336 -2.25 -36.80 -5.14
C VAL A 336 -0.74 -37.03 -5.13
N ILE A 337 -0.06 -36.92 -6.28
CA ILE A 337 1.40 -37.05 -6.37
C ILE A 337 2.10 -36.01 -5.49
N ALA A 338 1.66 -34.75 -5.55
CA ALA A 338 2.25 -33.69 -4.74
C ALA A 338 2.03 -33.93 -3.23
N LEU A 339 0.84 -34.38 -2.83
CA LEU A 339 0.53 -34.71 -1.44
C LEU A 339 1.33 -35.91 -0.95
N GLN A 340 1.50 -36.95 -1.78
CA GLN A 340 2.28 -38.14 -1.47
C GLN A 340 3.74 -37.78 -1.11
N ALA A 341 4.31 -36.75 -1.74
CA ALA A 341 5.68 -36.30 -1.47
C ALA A 341 5.87 -35.70 -0.06
N ILE A 342 4.79 -35.27 0.60
CA ILE A 342 4.83 -34.68 1.95
C ILE A 342 4.10 -35.51 3.01
N TYR A 343 3.43 -36.58 2.57
CA TYR A 343 2.57 -37.41 3.39
C TYR A 343 3.38 -38.22 4.40
N ASP A 344 2.97 -38.15 5.65
CA ASP A 344 3.57 -38.92 6.75
C ASP A 344 2.45 -39.35 7.70
N PRO A 345 2.07 -40.63 7.73
CA PRO A 345 0.94 -41.10 8.53
C PRO A 345 1.14 -40.90 10.04
N ASN A 346 2.38 -40.70 10.50
CA ASN A 346 2.67 -40.44 11.91
C ASN A 346 2.52 -38.96 12.28
N ARG A 347 2.36 -38.07 11.29
CA ARG A 347 2.19 -36.64 11.52
C ARG A 347 0.72 -36.31 11.79
N ARG A 348 0.45 -35.55 12.84
CA ARG A 348 -0.93 -35.12 13.18
C ARG A 348 -1.56 -34.26 12.10
N VAL A 349 -0.86 -33.24 11.62
CA VAL A 349 -1.35 -32.25 10.64
C VAL A 349 -0.62 -32.41 9.33
N LEU A 350 -1.32 -32.46 8.21
CA LEU A 350 -0.68 -32.71 6.90
C LEU A 350 0.29 -31.58 6.54
N PHE A 351 -0.21 -30.34 6.59
CA PHE A 351 0.55 -29.12 6.30
C PHE A 351 1.11 -28.49 7.58
N ASP A 352 1.99 -29.22 8.27
CA ASP A 352 2.61 -28.73 9.49
C ASP A 352 3.59 -27.58 9.20
N TRP A 353 3.23 -26.35 9.56
CA TRP A 353 4.06 -25.17 9.28
C TRP A 353 4.97 -24.84 10.46
N PRO A 354 6.30 -24.94 10.30
CA PRO A 354 7.25 -24.89 11.42
C PRO A 354 7.55 -23.48 11.93
N TYR A 355 7.05 -22.44 11.25
CA TYR A 355 7.36 -21.06 11.56
C TYR A 355 6.14 -20.29 12.07
N ALA A 356 6.35 -19.03 12.46
CA ALA A 356 5.25 -18.15 12.79
C ALA A 356 4.28 -18.04 11.59
N ARG A 357 2.97 -18.00 11.90
CA ARG A 357 1.90 -17.90 10.90
C ARG A 357 2.19 -16.83 9.85
N ARG A 358 2.65 -15.63 10.24
CA ARG A 358 2.96 -14.53 9.32
C ARG A 358 3.98 -14.91 8.24
N GLN A 359 4.96 -15.76 8.55
CA GLN A 359 6.00 -16.17 7.60
C GLN A 359 5.40 -16.91 6.40
N LEU A 360 4.35 -17.71 6.60
CA LEU A 360 3.64 -18.39 5.52
C LEU A 360 3.13 -17.41 4.44
N TRP A 361 2.65 -16.22 4.83
CA TRP A 361 2.19 -15.20 3.88
C TRP A 361 3.36 -14.46 3.22
N LEU A 362 4.50 -14.34 3.89
CA LEU A 362 5.69 -13.73 3.32
C LEU A 362 6.30 -14.66 2.28
N ASP A 363 6.47 -15.93 2.61
CA ASP A 363 7.03 -16.94 1.71
C ASP A 363 6.15 -17.15 0.48
N TYR A 364 4.83 -17.25 0.65
CA TYR A 364 3.92 -17.28 -0.51
C TYR A 364 4.01 -16.02 -1.36
N ARG A 365 4.16 -14.85 -0.73
CA ARG A 365 4.33 -13.60 -1.48
C ARG A 365 5.63 -13.63 -2.29
N ASP A 366 6.70 -14.15 -1.73
CA ASP A 366 7.99 -14.27 -2.40
C ASP A 366 7.88 -15.24 -3.60
N ILE A 367 7.20 -16.38 -3.45
CA ILE A 367 6.89 -17.30 -4.57
C ILE A 367 6.15 -16.58 -5.71
N VAL A 368 5.14 -15.76 -5.39
CA VAL A 368 4.40 -14.99 -6.41
C VAL A 368 5.30 -13.96 -7.10
N VAL A 369 6.23 -13.35 -6.37
CA VAL A 369 7.21 -12.41 -6.95
C VAL A 369 8.20 -13.15 -7.86
N ASP A 370 8.68 -14.33 -7.43
CA ASP A 370 9.60 -15.19 -8.19
C ASP A 370 8.94 -15.68 -9.50
N ALA A 371 7.62 -15.90 -9.48
CA ALA A 371 6.82 -16.20 -10.68
C ALA A 371 6.65 -14.99 -11.65
N GLY A 372 7.25 -13.85 -11.33
CA GLY A 372 7.18 -12.62 -12.13
C GLY A 372 5.81 -11.93 -12.06
N LEU A 373 5.04 -12.13 -10.99
CA LEU A 373 3.69 -11.59 -10.83
C LEU A 373 3.64 -10.47 -9.79
N GLU A 374 2.69 -9.55 -9.99
CA GLU A 374 2.47 -8.46 -9.03
C GLU A 374 1.72 -8.95 -7.79
N THR A 375 2.24 -8.60 -6.62
CA THR A 375 1.57 -8.86 -5.33
C THR A 375 0.76 -7.64 -4.90
N VAL A 376 -0.56 -7.78 -4.81
CA VAL A 376 -1.44 -6.74 -4.26
C VAL A 376 -1.78 -7.04 -2.82
N LYS A 377 -1.74 -6.01 -1.96
CA LYS A 377 -2.13 -6.14 -0.55
C LYS A 377 -3.57 -6.67 -0.44
N GLY A 378 -3.74 -7.78 0.29
CA GLY A 378 -5.05 -8.38 0.56
C GLY A 378 -5.48 -9.46 -0.44
N GLU A 379 -4.69 -9.77 -1.47
CA GLU A 379 -5.02 -10.86 -2.41
C GLU A 379 -4.58 -12.25 -1.88
N GLY A 380 -3.33 -12.40 -1.44
CA GLY A 380 -2.83 -13.58 -0.68
C GLY A 380 -3.32 -14.96 -1.15
N PHE A 381 -3.42 -15.91 -0.21
CA PHE A 381 -4.01 -17.23 -0.47
C PHE A 381 -5.49 -17.18 -0.87
N HIS A 382 -6.18 -16.09 -0.51
CA HIS A 382 -7.60 -15.95 -0.84
C HIS A 382 -7.82 -15.79 -2.35
N LYS A 383 -6.81 -15.31 -3.10
CA LYS A 383 -6.85 -15.26 -4.56
C LYS A 383 -6.82 -16.65 -5.19
N ILE A 384 -6.13 -17.62 -4.60
CA ILE A 384 -6.17 -19.03 -5.05
C ILE A 384 -7.58 -19.60 -4.94
N ARG A 385 -8.25 -19.36 -3.80
CA ARG A 385 -9.66 -19.74 -3.63
C ARG A 385 -10.59 -19.08 -4.66
N ARG A 386 -10.28 -17.85 -5.11
CA ARG A 386 -11.03 -17.19 -6.20
C ARG A 386 -10.74 -17.83 -7.55
N THR A 387 -9.48 -18.21 -7.80
CA THR A 387 -9.09 -18.99 -8.98
C THR A 387 -9.86 -20.30 -9.03
N SER A 388 -9.81 -21.10 -7.96
CA SER A 388 -10.60 -22.33 -7.81
C SER A 388 -12.08 -22.10 -8.11
N ALA A 389 -12.71 -21.13 -7.44
CA ALA A 389 -14.11 -20.77 -7.68
C ALA A 389 -14.41 -20.42 -9.14
N THR A 390 -13.50 -19.70 -9.79
CA THR A 390 -13.67 -19.22 -11.17
C THR A 390 -13.57 -20.40 -12.14
N GLN A 391 -12.58 -21.28 -11.96
CA GLN A 391 -12.40 -22.47 -12.78
C GLN A 391 -13.54 -23.48 -12.57
N ALA A 392 -14.03 -23.65 -11.34
CA ALA A 392 -15.21 -24.47 -11.06
C ALA A 392 -16.46 -23.96 -11.80
N VAL A 393 -16.68 -22.64 -11.87
CA VAL A 393 -17.78 -22.08 -12.67
C VAL A 393 -17.58 -22.32 -14.17
N ILE A 394 -16.35 -22.18 -14.66
CA ILE A 394 -16.03 -22.42 -16.07
C ILE A 394 -16.28 -23.90 -16.44
N ALA A 395 -15.86 -24.82 -15.59
CA ALA A 395 -15.93 -26.26 -15.85
C ALA A 395 -17.33 -26.84 -15.63
N ALA A 396 -18.02 -26.44 -14.55
CA ALA A 396 -19.23 -27.12 -14.08
C ALA A 396 -20.37 -26.17 -13.64
N GLY A 397 -20.21 -24.86 -13.84
CA GLY A 397 -21.24 -23.86 -13.54
C GLY A 397 -21.32 -23.42 -12.07
N TRP A 398 -22.29 -22.54 -11.80
CA TRP A 398 -22.40 -21.82 -10.53
C TRP A 398 -22.71 -22.68 -9.32
N ASP A 399 -23.55 -23.70 -9.50
CA ASP A 399 -23.98 -24.55 -8.39
C ASP A 399 -22.85 -25.44 -7.89
N HIS A 400 -22.09 -26.04 -8.82
CA HIS A 400 -20.92 -26.82 -8.48
C HIS A 400 -19.88 -25.98 -7.72
N ALA A 401 -19.56 -24.78 -8.21
CA ALA A 401 -18.67 -23.86 -7.50
C ALA A 401 -19.19 -23.44 -6.12
N ARG A 402 -20.52 -23.31 -5.95
CA ARG A 402 -21.15 -22.99 -4.67
C ARG A 402 -20.97 -24.13 -3.67
N VAL A 403 -21.24 -25.36 -4.09
CA VAL A 403 -21.07 -26.57 -3.27
C VAL A 403 -19.60 -26.78 -2.91
N ALA A 404 -18.70 -26.74 -3.89
CA ALA A 404 -17.26 -26.91 -3.68
C ALA A 404 -16.68 -25.89 -2.67
N LEU A 405 -17.17 -24.65 -2.69
CA LEU A 405 -16.73 -23.63 -1.73
C LEU A 405 -17.42 -23.73 -0.36
N GLY A 406 -18.41 -24.60 -0.19
CA GLY A 406 -19.25 -24.68 1.01
C GLY A 406 -20.02 -23.39 1.26
N HIS A 407 -20.55 -22.75 0.20
CA HIS A 407 -21.36 -21.53 0.33
C HIS A 407 -22.85 -21.87 0.40
N SER A 408 -23.55 -21.27 1.36
CA SER A 408 -25.00 -21.46 1.51
C SER A 408 -25.83 -20.85 0.37
N GLN A 409 -25.30 -19.82 -0.30
CA GLN A 409 -26.01 -19.08 -1.35
C GLN A 409 -25.07 -18.71 -2.49
N GLU A 410 -25.58 -18.74 -3.72
CA GLU A 410 -24.84 -18.33 -4.93
C GLU A 410 -24.34 -16.88 -4.84
N ALA A 411 -25.11 -15.98 -4.21
CA ALA A 411 -24.70 -14.59 -3.99
C ALA A 411 -23.37 -14.46 -3.22
N MET A 412 -22.99 -15.47 -2.42
CA MET A 412 -21.67 -15.53 -1.79
C MET A 412 -20.60 -16.00 -2.78
N THR A 413 -20.89 -17.01 -3.59
CA THR A 413 -19.99 -17.50 -4.67
C THR A 413 -19.66 -16.41 -5.67
N ARG A 414 -20.62 -15.58 -6.06
CA ARG A 414 -20.40 -14.42 -6.95
C ARG A 414 -19.36 -13.42 -6.44
N ARG A 415 -19.05 -13.41 -5.13
CA ARG A 415 -18.00 -12.56 -4.55
C ARG A 415 -16.58 -13.09 -4.78
N TYR A 416 -16.46 -14.33 -5.24
CA TYR A 416 -15.19 -15.01 -5.46
C TYR A 416 -14.85 -15.18 -6.93
N VAL A 417 -15.86 -15.28 -7.79
CA VAL A 417 -15.68 -15.60 -9.21
C VAL A 417 -15.26 -14.37 -10.02
N ASP A 418 -14.12 -14.47 -10.68
CA ASP A 418 -13.65 -13.45 -11.61
C ASP A 418 -14.41 -13.56 -12.95
N LEU A 419 -15.49 -12.80 -13.04
CA LEU A 419 -16.38 -12.78 -14.21
C LEU A 419 -15.71 -12.33 -15.53
N ARG A 420 -14.43 -11.92 -15.51
CA ARG A 420 -13.66 -11.61 -16.72
C ARG A 420 -13.06 -12.86 -17.36
N GLN A 421 -12.84 -13.91 -16.59
CA GLN A 421 -12.33 -15.19 -17.09
C GLN A 421 -13.46 -16.14 -17.51
N VAL A 422 -14.64 -15.99 -16.92
CA VAL A 422 -15.81 -16.82 -17.26
C VAL A 422 -16.28 -16.50 -18.68
N PRO A 423 -16.28 -17.47 -19.62
CA PRO A 423 -16.82 -17.27 -20.96
C PRO A 423 -18.28 -16.78 -20.88
N ARG A 424 -18.60 -15.74 -21.64
CA ARG A 424 -19.98 -15.25 -21.76
C ARG A 424 -20.45 -15.44 -23.19
N PRO A 425 -21.57 -16.16 -23.42
CA PRO A 425 -22.16 -16.16 -24.74
C PRO A 425 -22.49 -14.72 -25.11
N LYS A 426 -22.18 -14.33 -26.35
CA LYS A 426 -22.62 -13.04 -26.88
C LYS A 426 -24.14 -13.07 -26.96
N ILE A 427 -24.79 -12.30 -26.09
CA ILE A 427 -26.24 -12.15 -26.13
C ILE A 427 -26.55 -11.16 -27.26
N HIS A 428 -27.03 -11.68 -28.38
CA HIS A 428 -27.61 -10.87 -29.43
C HIS A 428 -29.06 -10.57 -29.03
N LEU A 429 -29.28 -9.43 -28.38
CA LEU A 429 -30.63 -8.95 -28.14
C LEU A 429 -31.24 -8.58 -29.49
N PRO A 430 -32.51 -8.98 -29.79
CA PRO A 430 -33.17 -8.50 -30.98
C PRO A 430 -33.19 -6.97 -30.94
N LEU A 431 -32.58 -6.34 -31.94
CA LEU A 431 -32.67 -4.90 -32.07
C LEU A 431 -34.12 -4.58 -32.40
N PRO A 432 -34.77 -3.63 -31.70
CA PRO A 432 -36.07 -3.16 -32.15
C PRO A 432 -35.89 -2.66 -33.58
N SER A 433 -36.72 -3.17 -34.49
CA SER A 433 -36.82 -2.58 -35.82
C SER A 433 -37.20 -1.13 -35.60
N ILE A 434 -36.27 -0.22 -35.87
CA ILE A 434 -36.63 1.18 -36.05
C ILE A 434 -37.55 1.12 -37.26
N VAL A 435 -38.86 1.15 -37.02
CA VAL A 435 -39.81 1.46 -38.07
C VAL A 435 -39.32 2.80 -38.55
N GLN A 436 -38.64 2.80 -39.69
CA GLN A 436 -38.44 4.03 -40.41
C GLN A 436 -39.86 4.45 -40.70
N THR A 437 -40.39 5.34 -39.87
CA THR A 437 -41.47 6.21 -40.29
C THR A 437 -40.86 6.90 -41.48
N THR A 438 -40.99 6.30 -42.66
CA THR A 438 -41.07 7.04 -43.89
C THR A 438 -42.12 8.07 -43.55
N ALA A 439 -41.66 9.25 -43.16
CA ALA A 439 -42.42 10.46 -43.32
C ALA A 439 -42.72 10.43 -44.81
N ALA A 440 -43.82 9.77 -45.17
CA ALA A 440 -44.63 10.20 -46.27
C ALA A 440 -44.72 11.68 -45.99
N ALA A 441 -43.96 12.45 -46.77
CA ALA A 441 -44.04 13.88 -46.83
C ALA A 441 -45.48 14.14 -47.24
N SER A 442 -46.38 14.11 -46.26
CA SER A 442 -47.67 14.74 -46.31
C SER A 442 -47.27 16.19 -46.40
N ARG A 443 -47.02 16.64 -47.64
CA ARG A 443 -47.05 18.04 -48.00
C ARG A 443 -48.42 18.49 -47.52
N LEU A 444 -48.44 19.06 -46.32
CA LEU A 444 -49.53 19.87 -45.86
C LEU A 444 -49.45 21.11 -46.76
N THR A 445 -50.03 20.98 -47.95
CA THR A 445 -50.18 22.07 -48.90
C THR A 445 -51.23 22.98 -48.28
N ILE A 446 -50.80 23.88 -47.40
CA ILE A 446 -51.62 25.03 -47.02
C ILE A 446 -51.65 25.89 -48.28
N ALA A 447 -52.73 25.77 -49.07
CA ALA A 447 -52.99 26.66 -50.18
C ALA A 447 -53.29 28.05 -49.60
N PRO A 448 -52.54 29.11 -49.95
CA PRO A 448 -52.95 30.48 -49.66
C PRO A 448 -54.12 30.81 -50.59
N SER A 449 -55.22 31.33 -50.05
CA SER A 449 -56.43 31.76 -50.79
C SER A 449 -56.23 33.00 -51.67
N ASP A 450 -55.02 33.55 -51.70
CA ASP A 450 -54.79 34.93 -52.11
C ASP A 450 -53.40 35.08 -52.74
N GLY A 451 -53.11 34.22 -53.73
CA GLY A 451 -52.30 34.53 -54.92
C GLY A 451 -50.88 35.10 -54.75
N ARG A 452 -50.32 35.14 -53.54
CA ARG A 452 -48.99 35.69 -53.26
C ARG A 452 -48.01 34.57 -52.93
N PRO A 453 -46.81 34.54 -53.53
CA PRO A 453 -45.81 33.54 -53.20
C PRO A 453 -45.30 33.76 -51.77
N VAL A 454 -45.56 32.79 -50.89
CA VAL A 454 -44.95 32.75 -49.55
C VAL A 454 -43.59 32.08 -49.72
N ALA A 455 -42.51 32.86 -49.57
CA ALA A 455 -41.16 32.31 -49.46
C ALA A 455 -41.07 31.46 -48.18
N LEU A 456 -40.85 30.15 -48.35
CA LEU A 456 -40.62 29.24 -47.24
C LEU A 456 -39.22 29.53 -46.67
N ILE A 457 -39.13 30.41 -45.66
CA ILE A 457 -37.90 30.62 -44.90
C ILE A 457 -37.72 29.40 -43.99
N ALA A 458 -36.88 28.46 -44.39
CA ALA A 458 -36.38 27.44 -43.49
C ALA A 458 -35.46 28.10 -42.46
N TYR A 459 -36.01 28.44 -41.29
CA TYR A 459 -35.23 28.90 -40.15
C TYR A 459 -34.39 27.73 -39.61
N ARG A 460 -33.07 27.80 -39.78
CA ARG A 460 -32.10 27.08 -38.94
C ARG A 460 -31.75 28.00 -37.77
N PRO A 461 -32.15 27.70 -36.53
CA PRO A 461 -31.82 28.55 -35.40
C PRO A 461 -30.52 28.05 -34.78
N ASP A 462 -29.37 28.50 -35.30
CA ASP A 462 -28.12 28.74 -34.54
C ASP A 462 -26.85 28.76 -35.42
N LEU A 463 -25.88 29.53 -34.91
CA LEU A 463 -24.48 29.65 -35.31
C LEU A 463 -24.17 30.71 -36.39
N ALA A 464 -23.69 31.83 -35.85
CA ALA A 464 -23.11 32.99 -36.52
C ALA A 464 -22.14 32.61 -37.64
N GLY A 465 -22.33 33.27 -38.78
CA GLY A 465 -21.62 33.02 -40.02
C GLY A 465 -20.11 33.20 -39.93
N ARG A 466 -19.41 32.17 -40.38
CA ARG A 466 -18.27 32.26 -41.29
C ARG A 466 -18.32 31.08 -42.27
N PRO A 467 -18.08 31.27 -43.58
CA PRO A 467 -17.80 30.14 -44.45
C PRO A 467 -16.50 29.45 -43.99
N ALA A 468 -16.48 28.12 -44.02
CA ALA A 468 -15.30 27.33 -43.70
C ALA A 468 -14.24 27.51 -44.79
N GLU A 469 -13.11 28.12 -44.46
CA GLU A 469 -11.91 28.07 -45.28
C GLU A 469 -11.24 26.68 -45.16
N PRO A 470 -10.60 26.16 -46.22
CA PRO A 470 -9.86 24.90 -46.15
C PRO A 470 -8.62 25.08 -45.26
N ILE A 471 -8.46 24.21 -44.27
CA ILE A 471 -7.24 24.14 -43.46
C ILE A 471 -6.13 23.55 -44.34
N GLU A 472 -5.15 24.36 -44.73
CA GLU A 472 -3.90 23.86 -45.31
C GLU A 472 -3.09 23.06 -44.27
N PRO A 473 -2.38 21.99 -44.68
CA PRO A 473 -1.52 21.24 -43.78
C PRO A 473 -0.36 22.12 -43.30
N VAL A 474 -0.26 22.30 -41.98
CA VAL A 474 0.86 23.00 -41.34
C VAL A 474 2.16 22.27 -41.68
N ASP A 475 3.06 22.96 -42.38
CA ASP A 475 4.41 22.51 -42.70
C ASP A 475 5.17 22.14 -41.42
N SER A 476 5.70 20.91 -41.38
CA SER A 476 6.33 20.28 -40.22
C SER A 476 7.78 20.75 -39.97
N ARG A 477 8.21 21.86 -40.59
CA ARG A 477 9.63 22.28 -40.63
C ARG A 477 10.01 23.55 -39.85
N LEU A 478 9.24 23.97 -38.85
CA LEU A 478 9.58 25.16 -38.05
C LEU A 478 9.79 24.86 -36.56
N TRP A 479 10.88 24.15 -36.24
CA TRP A 479 11.43 24.16 -34.88
C TRP A 479 12.97 24.12 -34.90
N GLU A 480 13.62 25.28 -34.87
CA GLU A 480 15.05 25.35 -34.51
C GLU A 480 15.19 25.52 -32.99
N PHE A 481 15.68 24.47 -32.32
CA PHE A 481 15.95 24.51 -30.88
C PHE A 481 17.42 24.80 -30.59
N ARG A 482 17.72 25.98 -30.04
CA ARG A 482 19.06 26.30 -29.48
C ARG A 482 19.10 26.05 -27.97
N ARG A 483 20.26 25.60 -27.47
CA ARG A 483 20.49 25.35 -26.03
C ARG A 483 20.31 26.67 -25.26
N GLY A 484 19.27 26.75 -24.43
CA GLY A 484 18.89 27.95 -23.69
C GLY A 484 17.82 28.84 -24.35
N GLY A 485 17.20 28.38 -25.44
CA GLY A 485 16.19 29.13 -26.20
C GLY A 485 14.76 29.10 -25.62
N TRP A 486 13.94 30.00 -26.16
CA TRP A 486 12.51 30.12 -25.89
C TRP A 486 11.72 29.39 -26.97
N ALA A 487 10.58 28.79 -26.61
CA ALA A 487 9.64 28.17 -27.54
C ALA A 487 8.31 28.93 -27.53
N GLN A 488 7.75 29.21 -28.70
CA GLN A 488 6.46 29.88 -28.83
C GLN A 488 5.34 28.83 -28.82
N TYR A 489 4.31 29.06 -27.99
CA TYR A 489 3.10 28.24 -27.95
C TYR A 489 1.89 29.12 -28.27
N GLY A 490 0.90 28.55 -28.96
CA GLY A 490 -0.25 29.24 -29.56
C GLY A 490 -0.83 30.37 -28.72
N GLY A 491 -1.15 31.49 -29.38
CA GLY A 491 -1.59 32.74 -28.72
C GLY A 491 -0.45 33.72 -28.39
N GLY A 492 0.72 33.58 -29.03
CA GLY A 492 1.81 34.58 -28.97
C GLY A 492 2.68 34.53 -27.71
N LYS A 493 2.61 33.49 -26.89
CA LYS A 493 3.38 33.39 -25.64
C LYS A 493 4.63 32.54 -25.79
N TRP A 494 5.70 32.93 -25.08
CA TRP A 494 7.02 32.30 -25.11
C TRP A 494 7.36 31.60 -23.80
N LEU A 495 7.91 30.39 -23.86
CA LEU A 495 8.32 29.57 -22.73
C LEU A 495 9.82 29.31 -22.77
N ARG A 496 10.52 29.57 -21.65
CA ARG A 496 11.97 29.35 -21.54
C ARG A 496 12.25 27.90 -21.14
N ILE A 497 12.97 27.17 -22.00
CA ILE A 497 13.27 25.75 -21.76
C ILE A 497 14.66 25.63 -21.14
N ASN A 498 14.76 25.04 -19.93
CA ASN A 498 16.06 24.78 -19.32
C ASN A 498 16.70 23.48 -19.86
N SER A 499 18.00 23.35 -19.65
CA SER A 499 18.84 22.26 -20.17
C SER A 499 18.42 20.85 -19.75
N ARG A 500 17.71 20.67 -18.63
CA ARG A 500 17.24 19.35 -18.16
C ARG A 500 16.03 18.84 -18.94
N TRP A 501 15.23 19.73 -19.52
CA TRP A 501 14.03 19.35 -20.29
C TRP A 501 14.30 19.21 -21.79
N PHE A 502 15.39 19.79 -22.26
CA PHE A 502 15.82 19.75 -23.66
C PHE A 502 16.02 18.32 -24.18
N GLU A 503 16.63 17.44 -23.38
CA GLU A 503 16.85 16.04 -23.78
C GLU A 503 15.57 15.20 -23.76
N ALA A 504 14.60 15.52 -22.90
CA ALA A 504 13.30 14.85 -22.90
C ALA A 504 12.43 15.25 -24.11
N LEU A 505 12.59 16.48 -24.61
CA LEU A 505 11.86 17.00 -25.76
C LEU A 505 12.44 16.54 -27.10
N LYS A 506 13.77 16.35 -27.19
CA LYS A 506 14.40 15.71 -28.36
C LYS A 506 13.83 14.32 -28.68
N VAL A 507 13.51 13.55 -27.64
CA VAL A 507 12.94 12.19 -27.78
C VAL A 507 11.50 12.23 -28.31
N LEU A 508 10.76 13.33 -28.09
CA LEU A 508 9.38 13.50 -28.56
C LEU A 508 9.27 14.07 -29.98
N ALA A 509 10.29 14.81 -30.44
CA ALA A 509 10.31 15.45 -31.76
C ALA A 509 10.57 14.47 -32.92
N ALA A 510 11.00 13.24 -32.64
CA ALA A 510 11.09 12.17 -33.63
C ALA A 510 9.71 11.50 -33.83
N GLY A 511 8.81 12.20 -34.53
CA GLY A 511 7.64 11.56 -35.16
C GLY A 511 6.37 11.43 -34.33
N THR A 512 6.00 12.41 -33.50
CA THR A 512 4.73 12.38 -32.76
C THR A 512 3.73 13.42 -33.25
N VAL A 513 2.55 13.00 -33.69
CA VAL A 513 1.37 13.86 -33.87
C VAL A 513 0.67 14.00 -32.51
N ILE A 514 0.45 15.23 -32.05
CA ILE A 514 -0.24 15.52 -30.79
C ILE A 514 -1.71 15.86 -31.10
N ASP A 515 -2.62 14.93 -30.78
CA ASP A 515 -4.05 15.23 -30.65
C ASP A 515 -4.30 15.81 -29.26
N THR A 516 -4.81 17.04 -29.20
CA THR A 516 -5.04 17.78 -27.94
C THR A 516 -6.13 17.18 -27.07
N ASN A 517 -6.94 16.23 -27.56
CA ASN A 517 -8.03 15.63 -26.81
C ASN A 517 -7.81 14.16 -26.41
N ARG A 518 -6.75 13.50 -26.87
CA ARG A 518 -6.39 12.12 -26.47
C ARG A 518 -4.88 11.90 -26.51
N VAL A 519 -4.24 11.84 -25.34
CA VAL A 519 -2.82 11.44 -25.25
C VAL A 519 -2.71 9.91 -25.34
N GLN A 520 -2.33 9.40 -26.51
CA GLN A 520 -1.74 8.07 -26.65
C GLN A 520 -0.26 8.22 -27.02
N LEU A 521 0.62 7.61 -26.20
CA LEU A 521 2.05 7.54 -26.47
C LEU A 521 2.36 6.17 -27.09
N LEU A 522 2.75 6.15 -28.35
CA LEU A 522 3.35 4.98 -28.98
C LEU A 522 4.87 5.15 -28.93
N TRP A 523 5.57 4.17 -28.39
CA TRP A 523 7.03 4.17 -28.26
C TRP A 523 7.60 2.95 -28.97
N SER A 524 8.69 3.16 -29.74
CA SER A 524 9.51 2.10 -30.32
C SER A 524 10.96 2.30 -29.84
N PRO A 525 11.60 1.30 -29.18
CA PRO A 525 12.98 1.45 -28.73
C PRO A 525 13.99 1.41 -29.88
N SER A 526 15.05 2.22 -29.75
CA SER A 526 16.27 2.06 -30.55
C SER A 526 17.06 0.83 -30.06
N PRO A 527 17.70 0.04 -30.96
CA PRO A 527 18.42 -1.19 -30.59
C PRO A 527 19.64 -0.99 -29.70
N THR A 528 20.20 0.23 -29.62
CA THR A 528 21.55 0.45 -29.09
C THR A 528 21.63 0.90 -27.63
N ASP A 529 20.51 1.24 -26.98
CA ASP A 529 20.51 1.60 -25.55
C ASP A 529 19.14 1.42 -24.89
N PRO A 530 18.77 0.20 -24.43
CA PRO A 530 17.49 -0.02 -23.78
C PRO A 530 17.50 0.53 -22.35
N MET A 531 16.83 1.68 -22.15
CA MET A 531 16.59 2.23 -20.82
C MET A 531 15.74 1.25 -19.98
N PRO A 532 16.06 0.98 -18.69
CA PRO A 532 15.30 0.03 -17.89
C PRO A 532 13.83 0.47 -17.73
N PRO A 533 12.84 -0.44 -17.87
CA PRO A 533 11.40 -0.12 -17.87
C PRO A 533 10.92 0.72 -16.67
N LYS A 534 11.57 0.55 -15.51
CA LYS A 534 11.30 1.31 -14.28
C LYS A 534 11.73 2.78 -14.34
N ALA A 535 12.69 3.14 -15.18
CA ALA A 535 13.09 4.54 -15.39
C ALA A 535 12.09 5.26 -16.30
N ILE A 536 11.65 4.58 -17.36
CA ILE A 536 10.65 5.06 -18.32
C ILE A 536 9.30 5.35 -17.62
N GLY A 537 8.78 4.39 -16.85
CA GLY A 537 7.53 4.58 -16.11
C GLY A 537 7.57 5.75 -15.12
N ARG A 538 8.73 6.01 -14.50
CA ARG A 538 8.94 7.15 -13.59
C ARG A 538 9.01 8.48 -14.33
N ALA A 539 9.63 8.54 -15.51
CA ALA A 539 9.69 9.73 -16.34
C ALA A 539 8.30 10.11 -16.88
N ILE A 540 7.57 9.13 -17.42
CA ILE A 540 6.19 9.30 -17.92
C ILE A 540 5.26 9.77 -16.79
N GLY A 541 5.36 9.16 -15.61
CA GLY A 541 4.57 9.57 -14.45
C GLY A 541 4.83 11.01 -14.00
N LYS A 542 6.09 11.46 -14.04
CA LYS A 542 6.48 12.85 -13.71
C LYS A 542 5.97 13.83 -14.76
N LEU A 543 6.12 13.51 -16.04
CA LEU A 543 5.64 14.35 -17.15
C LEU A 543 4.12 14.51 -17.12
N ARG A 544 3.37 13.41 -16.91
CA ARG A 544 1.91 13.44 -16.83
C ARG A 544 1.41 14.30 -15.66
N ASN A 545 2.08 14.21 -14.51
CA ASN A 545 1.73 15.02 -13.34
C ASN A 545 2.09 16.50 -13.53
N TRP A 546 3.18 16.80 -14.26
CA TRP A 546 3.55 18.17 -14.59
C TRP A 546 2.58 18.80 -15.60
N LEU A 547 2.25 18.10 -16.70
CA LEU A 547 1.28 18.55 -17.70
C LEU A 547 -0.09 18.81 -17.08
N ARG A 548 -0.56 17.91 -16.21
CA ARG A 548 -1.82 18.12 -15.48
C ARG A 548 -1.80 19.40 -14.64
N ARG A 549 -0.70 19.68 -13.93
CA ARG A 549 -0.56 20.91 -13.14
C ARG A 549 -0.51 22.18 -13.97
N VAL A 550 0.03 22.12 -15.19
CA VAL A 550 0.09 23.26 -16.09
C VAL A 550 -1.28 23.51 -16.75
N MET A 551 -2.00 22.46 -17.11
CA MET A 551 -3.32 22.59 -17.75
C MET A 551 -4.44 22.94 -16.77
N ASP A 552 -4.36 22.49 -15.53
CA ASP A 552 -5.37 22.76 -14.50
C ASP A 552 -5.09 24.07 -13.73
N ALA A 553 -4.03 24.81 -14.07
CA ALA A 553 -3.68 26.05 -13.38
C ALA A 553 -4.52 27.24 -13.87
N PRO A 554 -5.06 28.08 -12.97
CA PRO A 554 -5.75 29.30 -13.36
C PRO A 554 -4.79 30.27 -14.06
N ALA A 555 -5.34 31.12 -14.93
CA ALA A 555 -4.57 32.12 -15.68
C ALA A 555 -3.77 33.01 -14.70
N GLY A 556 -2.44 32.97 -14.79
CA GLY A 556 -1.51 33.74 -13.93
C GLY A 556 -0.65 32.91 -12.98
N PHE A 557 -0.72 31.58 -13.00
CA PHE A 557 0.12 30.70 -12.17
C PHE A 557 1.58 30.63 -12.67
N ASP A 558 2.54 31.04 -11.83
CA ASP A 558 3.98 30.89 -12.06
C ASP A 558 4.51 29.61 -11.37
N PRO A 559 4.99 28.59 -12.10
CA PRO A 559 5.20 27.25 -11.55
C PRO A 559 6.58 27.05 -10.89
N LEU A 560 7.21 28.09 -10.35
CA LEU A 560 8.49 27.99 -9.64
C LEU A 560 8.32 28.08 -8.11
N PRO A 561 9.00 27.22 -7.32
CA PRO A 561 9.11 27.45 -5.88
C PRO A 561 10.01 28.66 -5.63
N SER A 562 9.55 29.58 -4.79
CA SER A 562 10.32 30.73 -4.32
C SER A 562 11.61 30.26 -3.63
N ALA A 563 12.74 30.41 -4.32
CA ALA A 563 14.05 30.33 -3.69
C ALA A 563 14.22 31.58 -2.82
N GLY A 564 14.15 31.40 -1.51
CA GLY A 564 14.44 32.45 -0.55
C GLY A 564 15.88 32.97 -0.68
N LYS A 565 16.00 34.28 -0.43
CA LYS A 565 17.23 35.11 -0.31
C LYS A 565 17.88 35.53 -1.64
N GLN A 566 17.54 36.76 -2.05
CA GLN A 566 18.39 37.55 -2.93
C GLN A 566 19.75 37.82 -2.26
N PRO A 567 20.88 37.72 -2.98
CA PRO A 567 22.09 38.44 -2.63
C PRO A 567 22.12 39.81 -3.31
N THR A 568 22.53 40.77 -2.49
CA THR A 568 22.93 42.15 -2.74
C THR A 568 23.70 42.40 -4.04
N ARG A 569 23.36 43.56 -4.64
CA ARG A 569 24.12 44.35 -5.63
C ARG A 569 25.63 44.11 -5.62
N TRP A 570 26.19 43.81 -6.80
CA TRP A 570 27.56 44.21 -7.16
C TRP A 570 27.53 44.85 -8.57
N ARG A 571 28.09 46.06 -8.65
CA ARG A 571 28.29 46.84 -9.88
C ARG A 571 29.30 46.13 -10.78
N LEU A 572 29.00 46.05 -12.08
CA LEU A 572 30.03 45.88 -13.11
C LEU A 572 30.87 47.16 -13.18
N GLN A 573 32.18 47.04 -12.96
CA GLN A 573 33.17 47.91 -13.58
C GLN A 573 33.89 47.10 -14.66
N GLN A 574 33.98 47.67 -15.86
CA GLN A 574 34.70 47.10 -17.00
C GLN A 574 36.22 47.17 -16.78
N PRO A 575 37.00 46.23 -17.32
CA PRO A 575 38.44 46.37 -17.40
C PRO A 575 38.85 47.08 -18.70
N SER A 576 39.60 48.16 -18.56
CA SER A 576 40.43 48.76 -19.61
C SER A 576 41.78 48.03 -19.69
N ALA A 577 42.23 47.76 -20.91
CA ALA A 577 43.51 47.16 -21.22
C ALA A 577 44.68 48.15 -21.09
N SER A 578 45.85 47.67 -20.65
CA SER A 578 47.15 48.12 -21.17
C SER A 578 48.28 47.13 -20.82
N VAL A 579 49.25 47.13 -21.71
CA VAL A 579 50.38 46.21 -21.97
C VAL A 579 51.63 46.54 -21.11
N SER A 580 52.62 45.64 -21.16
CA SER A 580 54.09 45.76 -20.88
C SER A 580 54.53 45.04 -19.60
N ASP A 581 55.69 44.39 -19.47
CA ASP A 581 56.69 43.78 -20.37
C ASP A 581 57.69 43.03 -19.45
N HIS A 582 58.39 42.01 -19.97
CA HIS A 582 59.65 41.41 -19.44
C HIS A 582 59.57 40.64 -18.09
N GLN A 583 60.29 39.56 -17.80
CA GLN A 583 61.49 38.92 -18.37
C GLN A 583 61.60 37.47 -17.81
N VAL A 584 62.24 36.58 -18.56
CA VAL A 584 62.63 35.18 -18.21
C VAL A 584 64.09 35.18 -17.68
N PRO A 585 64.49 34.26 -16.78
CA PRO A 585 65.31 33.09 -17.17
C PRO A 585 64.84 31.80 -16.47
N SER A 586 64.49 30.73 -17.18
CA SER A 586 65.32 29.66 -17.79
C SER A 586 66.03 28.70 -16.81
N PRO A 587 66.13 27.40 -17.16
CA PRO A 587 66.12 26.25 -16.26
C PRO A 587 67.48 25.52 -16.21
N LEU A 588 67.59 24.49 -15.36
CA LEU A 588 68.51 23.32 -15.39
C LEU A 588 68.20 22.51 -14.11
N ASP A 589 68.33 21.19 -13.97
CA ASP A 589 68.19 20.03 -14.84
C ASP A 589 68.31 18.79 -13.91
N HIS A 590 67.77 17.64 -14.36
CA HIS A 590 68.03 16.25 -13.94
C HIS A 590 67.71 15.79 -12.49
N ALA A 591 66.76 14.89 -12.24
CA ALA A 591 66.54 13.49 -12.69
C ALA A 591 67.24 12.43 -11.81
N GLY A 592 66.42 11.57 -11.22
CA GLY A 592 66.74 10.40 -10.41
C GLY A 592 65.45 9.76 -9.90
#